data_AF-A0A3B0UBE9-F1
#
_entry.id   AF-A0A3B0UBE9-F1
#
_cell.length_a   1.000
_cell.length_b   1.000
_cell.length_c   1.000
_cell.angle_alpha   90.00
_cell.angle_beta   90.00
_cell.angle_gamma   90.00
#
_symmetry.space_group_name_H-M   'P 1'
#
loop_
_entity.id
_entity.type
_entity.pdbx_description
1 polymer ?
#
loop_
_entity_poly.entity_id
_entity_poly.type
_entity_poly.pdbx_seq_one_letter_code
_entity_poly.pdbx_strand_id
1 'polypeptide(L)'
;MNVAREQLTSIVERIERLEEEKKGIADDIRDIYAEAKANGFEVKAIRRIVSDRKVEKTERDEFEAILDTYRAALGMLPEFRNDGDVGLPGGGGGDDTATTNRP
;
A
#
# COMPACT_ATOMS: atom_id res chain seq x y z
N MET A 1 34.30 1.74 -45.87
CA MET A 1 33.40 0.99 -44.98
C MET A 1 33.72 1.35 -43.55
N ASN A 2 32.83 2.05 -42.86
CA ASN A 2 33.04 2.43 -41.47
C ASN A 2 31.97 1.71 -40.62
N VAL A 3 32.06 0.37 -40.61
CA VAL A 3 31.06 -0.56 -40.06
C VAL A 3 30.70 -0.21 -38.60
N ALA A 4 31.67 0.26 -37.82
CA ALA A 4 31.44 0.70 -36.44
C ALA A 4 30.50 1.91 -36.33
N ARG A 5 30.56 2.86 -37.28
CA ARG A 5 29.65 4.01 -37.33
C ARG A 5 28.23 3.56 -37.67
N GLU A 6 28.09 2.71 -38.69
CA GLU A 6 26.77 2.20 -39.14
C GLU A 6 26.08 1.40 -38.03
N GLN A 7 26.83 0.56 -37.30
CA GLN A 7 26.30 -0.18 -36.15
C GLN A 7 25.88 0.74 -35.00
N LEU A 8 26.69 1.75 -34.67
CA LEU A 8 26.35 2.71 -33.62
C LEU A 8 25.09 3.50 -33.98
N THR A 9 24.98 3.99 -35.22
CA THR A 9 23.79 4.69 -35.72
C THR A 9 22.54 3.82 -35.59
N SER A 10 22.61 2.56 -36.03
CA SER A 10 21.46 1.64 -35.92
C SER A 10 21.04 1.38 -34.47
N ILE A 11 21.97 1.30 -33.53
CA ILE A 11 21.65 1.14 -32.09
C ILE A 11 20.94 2.39 -31.56
N VAL A 12 21.45 3.58 -31.87
CA VAL A 12 20.87 4.86 -31.41
C VAL A 12 19.44 5.01 -31.95
N GLU A 13 19.23 4.86 -33.25
CA GLU A 13 17.91 4.99 -33.88
C GLU A 13 16.88 4.03 -33.29
N ARG A 14 17.29 2.80 -32.97
CA ARG A 14 16.42 1.81 -32.33
C ARG A 14 16.06 2.20 -30.90
N ILE A 15 16.98 2.78 -30.14
CA ILE A 15 16.72 3.25 -28.77
C ILE A 15 15.79 4.46 -28.80
N GLU A 16 16.03 5.42 -29.68
CA GLU A 16 15.20 6.63 -29.80
C GLU A 16 13.75 6.27 -30.11
N ARG A 17 13.53 5.35 -31.06
CA ARG A 17 12.18 4.85 -31.33
C ARG A 17 11.52 4.21 -30.11
N LEU A 18 12.26 3.39 -29.35
CA LEU A 18 11.73 2.76 -28.13
C LEU A 18 11.42 3.78 -27.02
N GLU A 19 12.21 4.86 -26.89
CA GLU A 19 11.91 5.94 -25.95
C GLU A 19 10.68 6.75 -26.38
N GLU A 20 10.46 6.96 -27.68
CA GLU A 20 9.22 7.56 -28.20
C GLU A 20 7.99 6.67 -27.92
N GLU A 21 8.08 5.37 -28.19
CA GLU A 21 7.01 4.39 -27.90
C GLU A 21 6.69 4.37 -26.40
N LYS A 22 7.73 4.31 -25.55
CA LYS A 22 7.60 4.35 -24.09
C LYS A 22 6.95 5.65 -23.60
N LYS A 23 7.28 6.79 -24.23
CA LYS A 23 6.63 8.08 -23.91
C LYS A 23 5.14 8.03 -24.23
N GLY A 24 4.76 7.54 -25.42
CA GLY A 24 3.36 7.35 -25.80
C GLY A 24 2.59 6.47 -24.80
N ILE A 25 3.16 5.32 -24.43
CA ILE A 25 2.57 4.43 -23.41
C ILE A 25 2.43 5.15 -22.06
N ALA A 26 3.41 5.96 -21.68
CA ALA A 26 3.36 6.72 -20.43
C ALA A 26 2.32 7.85 -20.46
N ASP A 27 2.08 8.47 -21.62
CA ASP A 27 0.98 9.42 -21.86
C ASP A 27 -0.37 8.70 -21.70
N ASP A 28 -0.57 7.57 -22.39
CA ASP A 28 -1.81 6.78 -22.31
C ASP A 28 -2.14 6.34 -20.88
N ILE A 29 -1.15 5.85 -20.13
CA ILE A 29 -1.32 5.47 -18.72
C ILE A 29 -1.73 6.68 -17.87
N ARG A 30 -1.19 7.88 -18.14
CA ARG A 30 -1.57 9.10 -17.42
C ARG A 30 -3.01 9.48 -17.70
N ASP A 31 -3.46 9.37 -18.95
CA ASP A 31 -4.83 9.68 -19.34
C ASP A 31 -5.83 8.73 -18.67
N ILE A 32 -5.52 7.43 -18.58
CA ILE A 32 -6.34 6.45 -17.83
C ILE A 32 -6.44 6.82 -16.34
N TYR A 33 -5.34 7.23 -15.71
CA TYR A 33 -5.40 7.69 -14.32
C TYR A 33 -6.18 9.00 -14.15
N ALA A 34 -6.13 9.89 -15.15
CA ALA A 34 -6.91 11.13 -15.15
C ALA A 34 -8.41 10.84 -15.31
N GLU A 35 -8.78 9.90 -16.19
CA GLU A 35 -10.15 9.41 -16.34
C GLU A 35 -10.66 8.78 -15.05
N ALA A 36 -9.88 7.91 -14.41
CA ALA A 36 -10.23 7.32 -13.12
C ALA A 36 -10.50 8.39 -12.06
N LYS A 37 -9.68 9.45 -12.01
CA LYS A 37 -9.90 10.59 -11.11
C LYS A 37 -11.20 11.34 -11.44
N ALA A 38 -11.46 11.59 -12.72
CA ALA A 38 -12.69 12.27 -13.16
C ALA A 38 -13.95 11.46 -12.82
N ASN A 39 -13.83 10.13 -12.83
CA ASN A 39 -14.89 9.19 -12.43
C ASN A 39 -14.99 8.98 -10.91
N GLY A 40 -14.21 9.71 -10.11
CA GLY A 40 -14.30 9.69 -8.63
C GLY A 40 -13.47 8.62 -7.93
N PHE A 41 -12.57 7.93 -8.62
CA PHE A 41 -11.68 6.94 -7.99
C PHE A 41 -10.43 7.59 -7.38
N GLU A 42 -9.96 7.03 -6.25
CA GLU A 42 -8.71 7.46 -5.62
C GLU A 42 -7.48 6.88 -6.34
N VAL A 43 -6.80 7.72 -7.12
CA VAL A 43 -5.69 7.32 -8.00
C VAL A 43 -4.52 6.70 -7.22
N LYS A 44 -4.24 7.14 -5.99
CA LYS A 44 -3.18 6.56 -5.17
C LYS A 44 -3.46 5.09 -4.84
N ALA A 45 -4.70 4.76 -4.52
CA ALA A 45 -5.12 3.38 -4.26
C ALA A 45 -5.00 2.51 -5.51
N ILE A 46 -5.42 2.99 -6.68
CA ILE A 46 -5.27 2.25 -7.95
C ILE A 46 -3.79 1.99 -8.25
N ARG A 47 -2.91 2.99 -8.10
CA ARG A 47 -1.47 2.81 -8.31
C ARG A 47 -0.88 1.75 -7.39
N ARG A 48 -1.30 1.71 -6.12
CA ARG A 48 -0.91 0.66 -5.18
C ARG A 48 -1.38 -0.71 -5.66
N ILE A 49 -2.66 -0.85 -6.04
CA ILE A 49 -3.22 -2.10 -6.57
C ILE A 49 -2.46 -2.58 -7.81
N VAL A 50 -2.15 -1.70 -8.77
CA VAL A 50 -1.38 -2.05 -9.99
C VAL A 50 0.03 -2.52 -9.62
N SER A 51 0.67 -1.89 -8.64
CA SER A 51 1.98 -2.32 -8.13
C SER A 51 1.89 -3.70 -7.48
N ASP A 52 0.92 -3.89 -6.58
CA ASP A 52 0.74 -5.15 -5.87
C ASP A 52 0.48 -6.28 -6.86
N ARG A 53 -0.33 -6.03 -7.91
CA ARG A 53 -0.62 -6.99 -8.99
C ARG A 53 0.58 -7.47 -9.80
N LYS A 54 1.74 -6.82 -9.70
CA LYS A 54 2.99 -7.28 -10.33
C LYS A 54 3.71 -8.35 -9.50
N VAL A 55 3.38 -8.44 -8.22
CA VAL A 55 3.96 -9.42 -7.28
C VAL A 55 3.08 -10.66 -7.27
N GLU A 56 3.72 -11.84 -7.17
CA GLU A 56 3.02 -13.13 -7.05
C GLU A 56 2.12 -13.12 -5.80
N LYS A 57 1.02 -13.86 -5.85
CA LYS A 57 -0.02 -13.80 -4.81
C LYS A 57 0.53 -14.25 -3.45
N THR A 58 1.26 -15.35 -3.40
CA THR A 58 1.82 -15.91 -2.17
C THR A 58 2.83 -14.95 -1.56
N GLU A 59 3.77 -14.42 -2.35
CA GLU A 59 4.75 -13.43 -1.89
C GLU A 59 4.06 -12.16 -1.32
N ARG A 60 2.99 -11.70 -1.97
CA ARG A 60 2.21 -10.56 -1.48
C ARG A 60 1.48 -10.88 -0.18
N ASP A 61 0.87 -12.04 -0.07
CA ASP A 61 0.12 -12.46 1.12
C ASP A 61 1.05 -12.59 2.33
N GLU A 62 2.24 -13.17 2.14
CA GLU A 62 3.29 -13.26 3.16
C GLU A 62 3.75 -11.87 3.62
N PHE A 63 4.01 -10.96 2.67
CA PHE A 63 4.42 -9.60 3.00
C PHE A 63 3.32 -8.82 3.72
N GLU A 64 2.06 -8.93 3.30
CA GLU A 64 0.94 -8.22 3.92
C GLU A 64 0.69 -8.72 5.35
N ALA A 65 0.86 -10.02 5.62
CA ALA A 65 0.75 -10.57 6.98
C ALA A 65 1.80 -9.97 7.93
N ILE A 66 3.04 -9.79 7.46
CA ILE A 66 4.10 -9.12 8.22
C ILE A 66 3.76 -7.64 8.42
N LEU A 67 3.30 -6.98 7.36
CA LEU A 67 2.96 -5.56 7.40
C LEU A 67 1.83 -5.27 8.39
N ASP A 68 0.80 -6.12 8.42
CA ASP A 68 -0.31 -6.01 9.35
C ASP A 68 0.11 -6.25 10.80
N THR A 69 1.05 -7.18 11.03
CA THR A 69 1.67 -7.36 12.35
C THR A 69 2.33 -6.07 12.84
N TYR A 70 3.07 -5.39 11.96
CA TYR A 70 3.73 -4.13 12.31
C TYR A 70 2.75 -2.97 12.47
N ARG A 71 1.73 -2.87 11.61
CA ARG A 71 0.66 -1.87 11.76
C ARG A 71 -0.11 -2.05 13.06
N ALA A 72 -0.38 -3.28 13.47
CA ALA A 72 -1.03 -3.58 14.74
C ALA A 72 -0.18 -3.08 15.92
N ALA A 73 1.11 -3.40 15.93
CA ALA A 73 2.04 -2.96 16.96
C ALA A 73 2.17 -1.43 17.04
N LEU A 74 1.96 -0.73 15.92
CA LEU A 74 2.02 0.73 15.82
C LEU A 74 0.65 1.43 16.00
N GLY A 75 -0.44 0.69 16.23
CA GLY A 75 -1.79 1.27 16.33
C GLY A 75 -2.28 1.89 15.02
N MET A 76 -1.81 1.40 13.87
CA MET A 76 -2.14 1.91 12.53
C MET A 76 -3.20 1.08 11.81
N LEU A 77 -3.68 -0.02 12.40
CA LEU A 77 -4.80 -0.76 11.84
C LEU A 77 -6.10 0.03 12.05
N PRO A 78 -7.04 -0.03 11.10
CA PRO A 78 -8.36 0.53 11.33
C PRO A 78 -8.96 -0.12 12.58
N GLU A 79 -9.36 0.72 13.54
CA GLU A 79 -10.14 0.33 14.69
C GLU A 79 -11.51 -0.14 14.17
N PHE A 80 -11.64 -1.42 13.84
CA PHE A 80 -12.95 -2.05 13.76
C PHE A 80 -13.46 -2.19 15.20
N ARG A 81 -13.80 -1.06 15.83
CA ARG A 81 -14.56 -1.07 17.07
C ARG A 81 -15.90 -1.72 16.75
N ASN A 82 -16.00 -3.01 17.07
CA ASN A 82 -17.28 -3.60 17.37
C ASN A 82 -17.81 -2.83 18.56
N ASP A 83 -18.92 -2.11 18.39
CA ASP A 83 -19.72 -1.51 19.47
C ASP A 83 -20.39 -2.62 20.32
N GLY A 84 -19.59 -3.56 20.80
CA GLY A 84 -19.99 -4.77 21.49
C GLY A 84 -18.87 -5.48 22.27
N ASP A 85 -17.62 -5.01 22.22
CA ASP A 85 -16.58 -5.51 23.14
C ASP A 85 -16.73 -4.78 24.48
N VAL A 86 -17.59 -5.36 25.33
CA VAL A 86 -17.74 -5.00 26.73
C VAL A 86 -16.37 -5.22 27.38
N GLY A 87 -15.75 -4.11 27.82
CA GLY A 87 -14.40 -4.11 28.37
C GLY A 87 -14.14 -5.27 29.33
N LEU A 88 -12.98 -5.90 29.15
CA LEU A 88 -12.39 -6.81 30.13
C LEU A 88 -12.56 -6.22 31.53
N PRO A 89 -13.20 -6.92 32.50
CA PRO A 89 -13.29 -6.43 33.85
C PRO A 89 -11.88 -6.39 34.44
N GLY A 90 -11.30 -5.19 34.45
CA GLY A 90 -10.04 -4.91 35.09
C GLY A 90 -10.13 -5.19 36.58
N GLY A 91 -9.33 -6.18 37.00
CA GLY A 91 -8.68 -6.34 38.31
C GLY A 91 -9.41 -5.77 39.52
N GLY A 92 -9.96 -6.67 40.34
CA GLY A 92 -10.33 -6.36 41.71
C GLY A 92 -9.15 -5.77 42.49
N GLY A 93 -9.40 -4.63 43.13
CA GLY A 93 -8.46 -3.97 44.01
C GLY A 93 -9.19 -2.97 44.91
N GLY A 94 -9.28 -3.33 46.20
CA GLY A 94 -9.52 -2.41 47.31
C GLY A 94 -10.98 -2.19 47.70
N ASP A 95 -11.48 -2.97 48.65
CA ASP A 95 -12.38 -2.42 49.66
C ASP A 95 -11.85 -2.79 51.05
N ASP A 96 -11.18 -1.80 51.65
CA ASP A 96 -10.70 -1.80 53.01
C ASP A 96 -11.90 -1.65 53.97
N THR A 97 -12.59 -2.74 54.28
CA THR A 97 -13.57 -2.73 55.38
C THR A 97 -12.87 -2.93 56.71
N ALA A 98 -12.18 -1.88 57.19
CA ALA A 98 -11.72 -1.78 58.57
C ALA A 98 -11.82 -0.34 59.07
N THR A 99 -12.98 0.00 59.67
CA THR A 99 -13.31 1.11 60.59
C THR A 99 -14.82 1.30 60.49
N THR A 100 -15.66 1.21 61.52
CA THR A 100 -15.47 1.67 62.89
C THR A 100 -16.44 0.95 63.83
N ASN A 101 -15.94 0.73 65.04
CA ASN A 101 -16.69 0.37 66.23
C ASN A 101 -17.44 1.60 66.78
N ARG A 102 -18.73 1.46 67.16
CA ARG A 102 -19.41 2.09 68.33
C ARG A 102 -20.95 2.04 68.20
N PRO A 103 -21.71 2.09 69.32
CA PRO A 103 -21.35 1.87 70.73
C PRO A 103 -21.83 0.50 71.26
#